data_AF-A0A6F8X5N0-F1
#
_entry.id   AF-A0A6F8X5N0-F1
#
_cell.length_a   1.000
_cell.length_b   1.000
_cell.length_c   1.000
_cell.angle_alpha   90.00
_cell.angle_beta   90.00
_cell.angle_gamma   90.00
#
_symmetry.space_group_name_H-M   'P 1'
#
loop_
_entity.id
_entity.type
_entity.pdbx_description
1 polymer ?
#
loop_
_entity_poly.entity_id
_entity_poly.type
_entity_poly.pdbx_seq_one_letter_code
_entity_poly.pdbx_strand_id
1 'polypeptide(L)'
;MLFADSMSLLWFSYYGLSLLVLLAVYFGLAFLPRLPRLIVTWGVAGAMWMPASYRLPLVEEGEFYSGWAPSAMVAAVGVFENSATALRNGLLWLVLGIVLGAGIGVALWWWRRPAPVEDTPARRQVEDPQPTRRREPVIR
;
A
#
# COMPACT_ATOMS: atom_id res chain seq x y z
N MET A 1 30.15 16.55 12.32
CA MET A 1 29.75 15.54 11.31
C MET A 1 28.82 14.46 11.89
N LEU A 2 28.86 14.16 13.20
CA LEU A 2 27.95 13.21 13.87
C LEU A 2 26.44 13.48 13.72
N PHE A 3 26.00 14.75 13.62
CA PHE A 3 24.57 15.08 13.49
C PHE A 3 23.98 14.73 12.11
N ALA A 4 24.78 14.82 11.04
CA ALA A 4 24.36 14.47 9.68
C ALA A 4 24.21 12.94 9.52
N ASP A 5 25.12 12.17 10.11
CA ASP A 5 25.00 10.71 10.21
C ASP A 5 23.79 10.30 11.05
N SER A 6 23.55 11.01 12.15
CA SER A 6 22.43 10.71 13.06
C SER A 6 21.07 10.89 12.40
N MET A 7 20.85 11.97 11.62
CA MET A 7 19.60 12.14 10.88
C MET A 7 19.44 11.09 9.78
N SER A 8 20.50 10.82 9.01
CA SER A 8 20.44 9.84 7.91
C SER A 8 20.17 8.42 8.42
N LEU A 9 20.83 8.04 9.53
CA LEU A 9 20.63 6.76 10.20
C LEU A 9 19.23 6.65 10.82
N LEU A 10 18.69 7.74 11.38
CA LEU A 10 17.33 7.79 11.91
C LEU A 10 16.31 7.55 10.79
N TRP A 11 16.44 8.26 9.66
CA TRP A 11 15.57 8.02 8.51
C TRP A 11 15.73 6.60 7.96
N PHE A 12 16.96 6.08 7.86
CA PHE A 12 17.21 4.72 7.38
C PHE A 12 16.55 3.67 8.29
N SER A 13 16.77 3.77 9.60
CA SER A 13 16.15 2.88 10.59
C SER A 13 14.63 3.01 10.63
N TYR A 14 14.10 4.24 10.48
CA TYR A 14 12.67 4.50 10.34
C TYR A 14 12.08 3.78 9.14
N TYR A 15 12.70 3.90 7.95
CA TYR A 15 12.23 3.19 6.76
C TYR A 15 12.33 1.67 6.93
N GLY A 16 13.42 1.17 7.52
CA GLY A 16 13.58 -0.26 7.85
C GLY A 16 12.47 -0.79 8.76
N LEU A 17 12.19 -0.09 9.87
CA LEU A 17 11.09 -0.42 10.79
C LEU A 17 9.73 -0.31 10.11
N SER A 18 9.52 0.71 9.29
CA SER A 18 8.26 0.90 8.57
C SER A 18 7.96 -0.25 7.61
N LEU A 19 8.98 -0.81 6.94
CA LEU A 19 8.80 -1.99 6.09
C LEU A 19 8.37 -3.22 6.90
N LEU A 20 8.93 -3.40 8.09
CA LEU A 20 8.53 -4.48 9.00
C LEU A 20 7.08 -4.30 9.44
N VAL A 21 6.66 -3.07 9.78
CA VAL A 21 5.26 -2.75 10.11
C VAL A 21 4.35 -3.04 8.91
N LEU A 22 4.73 -2.63 7.70
CA LEU A 22 3.93 -2.90 6.50
C LEU A 22 3.77 -4.39 6.21
N LEU A 23 4.83 -5.17 6.42
CA LEU A 23 4.79 -6.62 6.29
C LEU A 23 3.83 -7.23 7.32
N ALA A 24 3.91 -6.79 8.58
CA ALA A 24 3.02 -7.22 9.64
C ALA A 24 1.56 -6.85 9.36
N VAL A 25 1.29 -5.63 8.88
CA VAL A 25 -0.05 -5.18 8.47
C VAL A 25 -0.58 -6.04 7.31
N TYR A 26 0.23 -6.27 6.28
CA TYR A 26 -0.17 -7.08 5.13
C TYR A 26 -0.55 -8.51 5.52
N PHE A 27 0.26 -9.16 6.37
CA PHE A 27 -0.02 -10.51 6.86
C PHE A 27 -1.15 -10.55 7.91
N GLY A 28 -1.24 -9.54 8.78
CA GLY A 28 -2.34 -9.42 9.74
C GLY A 28 -3.70 -9.28 9.05
N LEU A 29 -3.71 -8.66 7.86
CA LEU A 29 -4.88 -8.54 7.00
C LEU A 29 -5.02 -9.72 6.03
N ALA A 30 -4.37 -10.87 6.26
CA ALA A 30 -4.47 -12.02 5.38
C ALA A 30 -5.90 -12.53 5.19
N PHE A 31 -6.79 -12.30 6.17
CA PHE A 31 -8.21 -12.66 6.12
C PHE A 31 -9.04 -11.77 5.16
N LEU A 32 -8.54 -10.60 4.76
CA LEU A 32 -9.21 -9.72 3.80
C LEU A 32 -9.00 -10.20 2.35
N PRO A 33 -9.97 -9.93 1.45
CA PRO A 33 -9.74 -10.10 0.02
C PRO A 33 -8.63 -9.16 -0.47
N ARG A 34 -8.03 -9.50 -1.63
CA ARG A 34 -6.80 -8.85 -2.12
C ARG A 34 -6.91 -7.33 -2.24
N LEU A 35 -8.05 -6.80 -2.68
CA LEU A 35 -8.25 -5.35 -2.88
C LEU A 35 -8.19 -4.55 -1.57
N PRO A 36 -9.07 -4.78 -0.56
CA PRO A 36 -9.02 -3.99 0.66
C PRO A 36 -7.73 -4.25 1.43
N ARG A 37 -7.15 -5.45 1.36
CA ARG A 37 -5.83 -5.73 1.92
C ARG A 37 -4.75 -4.82 1.34
N LEU A 38 -4.72 -4.66 0.02
CA LEU A 38 -3.77 -3.77 -0.65
C LEU A 38 -4.05 -2.30 -0.33
N ILE A 39 -5.31 -1.87 -0.37
CA ILE A 39 -5.69 -0.48 -0.05
C ILE A 39 -5.22 -0.10 1.35
N VAL A 40 -5.49 -0.93 2.36
CA VAL A 40 -5.11 -0.64 3.75
C VAL A 40 -3.60 -0.67 3.92
N THR A 41 -2.92 -1.70 3.40
CA THR A 41 -1.46 -1.82 3.52
C THR A 41 -0.76 -0.61 2.90
N TRP A 42 -1.14 -0.24 1.68
CA TRP A 42 -0.51 0.89 0.99
C TRP A 42 -0.98 2.24 1.54
N GLY A 43 -2.19 2.35 2.08
CA GLY A 43 -2.64 3.51 2.84
C GLY A 43 -1.81 3.76 4.09
N VAL A 44 -1.48 2.71 4.85
CA VAL A 44 -0.54 2.78 5.98
C VAL A 44 0.85 3.19 5.51
N ALA A 45 1.33 2.65 4.38
CA ALA A 45 2.62 3.05 3.80
C ALA A 45 2.63 4.55 3.47
N GLY A 46 1.56 5.05 2.85
CA GLY A 46 1.37 6.46 2.58
C GLY A 46 1.37 7.33 3.84
N ALA A 47 0.70 6.88 4.91
CA ALA A 47 0.69 7.58 6.19
C ALA A 47 2.08 7.67 6.83
N MET A 48 2.88 6.60 6.73
CA MET A 48 4.22 6.54 7.31
C MET A 48 5.25 7.30 6.47
N TRP A 49 5.15 7.27 5.15
CA TRP A 49 6.22 7.78 4.29
C TRP A 49 6.02 9.20 3.79
N MET A 50 4.83 9.78 3.94
CA MET A 50 4.59 11.16 3.51
C MET A 50 5.26 12.15 4.48
N PRO A 51 6.28 12.93 4.05
CA PRO A 51 6.93 13.90 4.91
C PRO A 51 6.10 15.18 5.04
N ALA A 52 6.13 15.81 6.21
CA ALA A 52 5.57 17.14 6.45
C ALA A 52 6.60 18.03 7.14
N SER A 53 6.58 19.32 6.80
CA SER A 53 7.37 20.33 7.49
C SER A 53 6.70 20.73 8.80
N TYR A 54 7.48 20.81 9.88
CA TYR A 54 7.03 21.37 11.15
C TYR A 54 7.85 22.60 11.53
N ARG A 55 7.26 23.45 12.37
CA ARG A 55 7.92 24.58 13.03
C ARG A 55 7.53 24.58 14.49
N LEU A 56 8.52 24.46 15.36
CA LEU A 56 8.35 24.46 16.81
C LEU A 56 8.97 25.74 17.38
N PRO A 57 8.25 26.51 18.21
CA PRO A 57 8.83 27.64 18.92
C PRO A 57 9.85 27.13 19.94
N LEU A 58 11.06 27.69 19.94
CA LEU A 58 12.06 27.40 20.98
C LEU A 58 11.77 28.21 22.25
N VAL A 59 12.47 27.84 23.33
CA VAL A 59 12.41 28.50 24.64
C VAL A 59 12.87 29.96 24.57
N GLU A 60 13.72 30.32 23.61
CA GLU A 60 14.07 31.72 23.31
C GLU A 60 13.06 32.36 22.34
N GLU A 61 12.48 33.48 22.76
CA GLU A 61 11.52 34.27 21.98
C GLU A 61 12.13 34.69 20.63
N GLY A 62 11.68 34.07 19.54
CA GLY A 62 12.08 34.40 18.17
C GLY A 62 12.88 33.31 17.45
N GLU A 63 13.36 32.27 18.14
CA GLU A 63 13.97 31.10 17.49
C GLU A 63 12.90 30.04 17.17
N PHE A 64 12.94 29.53 15.93
CA PHE A 64 12.04 28.48 15.46
C PHE A 64 12.86 27.30 14.93
N TYR A 65 12.62 26.11 15.47
CA TYR A 65 13.22 24.89 14.96
C TYR A 65 12.30 24.36 13.87
N SER A 66 12.81 24.35 12.63
CA SER A 66 12.10 23.83 11.48
C SER A 66 12.78 22.59 10.95
N GLY A 67 12.00 21.57 10.65
CA GLY A 67 12.51 20.32 10.10
C GLY A 67 11.45 19.59 9.30
N TRP A 68 11.87 18.44 8.76
CA TRP A 68 11.00 17.49 8.10
C TRP A 68 10.81 16.28 9.01
N ALA A 69 9.57 15.85 9.17
CA ALA A 69 9.24 14.63 9.89
C ALA A 69 8.10 13.90 9.16
N PRO A 70 7.89 12.60 9.43
CA PRO A 70 6.70 11.91 8.95
C PRO A 70 5.42 12.67 9.34
N SER A 71 4.51 12.86 8.38
CA SER A 71 3.28 13.63 8.56
C SER A 71 2.39 13.11 9.69
N ALA A 72 2.36 11.79 9.90
CA ALA A 72 1.70 11.17 11.05
C ALA A 72 2.25 11.68 12.39
N MET A 73 3.58 11.83 12.49
CA MET A 73 4.24 12.35 13.69
C MET A 73 3.94 13.84 13.86
N VAL A 74 4.01 14.63 12.78
CA VAL A 74 3.70 16.08 12.83
C VAL A 74 2.24 16.32 13.25
N ALA A 75 1.30 15.52 12.76
CA ALA A 75 -0.09 15.58 13.17
C ALA A 75 -0.26 15.23 14.65
N ALA A 76 0.38 14.16 15.13
CA ALA A 76 0.34 13.75 16.54
C ALA A 76 0.90 14.84 17.47
N VAL A 77 2.04 15.44 17.11
CA VAL A 77 2.63 16.57 17.83
C VAL A 77 1.66 17.75 17.87
N GLY A 78 1.00 18.08 16.75
CA GLY A 78 -0.01 19.12 16.72
C GLY A 78 -1.19 18.90 17.68
N VAL A 79 -1.58 17.64 17.91
CA VAL A 79 -2.58 17.28 18.94
C VAL A 79 -2.03 17.52 20.35
N PHE A 80 -0.80 17.06 20.63
CA PHE A 80 -0.20 17.19 21.97
C PHE A 80 0.13 18.63 22.35
N GLU A 81 0.56 19.45 21.40
CA GLU A 81 0.92 20.85 21.61
C GLU A 81 -0.29 21.80 21.50
N ASN A 82 -1.49 21.26 21.22
CA ASN A 82 -2.71 22.02 20.97
C ASN A 82 -2.52 23.12 19.89
N SER A 83 -1.62 22.86 18.94
CA SER A 83 -1.24 23.78 17.87
C SER A 83 -2.10 23.50 16.65
N ALA A 84 -3.13 24.31 16.44
CA ALA A 84 -4.05 24.17 15.32
C ALA A 84 -3.33 24.23 13.96
N THR A 85 -2.26 25.02 13.86
CA THR A 85 -1.47 25.17 12.63
C THR A 85 -0.65 23.93 12.31
N ALA A 86 0.07 23.38 13.31
CA ALA A 86 0.85 22.15 13.13
C ALA A 86 -0.06 20.95 12.86
N LEU A 87 -1.17 20.86 13.59
CA LEU A 87 -2.19 19.84 13.40
C LEU A 87 -2.77 19.88 11.98
N ARG A 88 -3.25 21.05 11.52
CA ARG A 88 -3.85 21.19 10.18
C ARG A 88 -2.86 20.81 9.09
N ASN A 89 -1.62 21.29 9.18
CA ASN A 89 -0.63 21.02 8.15
C ASN A 89 -0.23 19.54 8.15
N GLY A 90 0.07 18.97 9.32
CA GLY A 90 0.38 17.55 9.46
C GLY A 90 -0.76 16.65 8.97
N LEU A 91 -2.01 16.97 9.33
CA LEU A 91 -3.18 16.19 8.95
C LEU A 91 -3.46 16.24 7.45
N LEU A 92 -3.29 17.38 6.79
CA LEU A 92 -3.46 17.49 5.34
C LEU A 92 -2.46 16.62 4.58
N TRP A 93 -1.18 16.68 4.96
CA TRP A 93 -0.14 15.84 4.37
C TRP A 93 -0.36 14.36 4.69
N LEU A 94 -0.82 14.04 5.89
CA LEU A 94 -1.16 12.66 6.30
C LEU A 94 -2.30 12.08 5.43
N VAL A 95 -3.39 12.84 5.29
CA VAL A 95 -4.54 12.42 4.47
C VAL A 95 -4.11 12.25 3.01
N LEU A 96 -3.32 13.19 2.48
CA LEU A 96 -2.78 13.09 1.11
C LEU A 96 -1.91 11.83 0.94
N GLY A 97 -1.03 11.56 1.91
CA GLY A 97 -0.22 10.34 1.95
C GLY A 97 -1.07 9.08 1.91
N ILE A 98 -2.09 8.99 2.76
CA ILE A 98 -3.03 7.86 2.80
C ILE A 98 -3.75 7.69 1.46
N VAL A 99 -4.25 8.76 0.87
CA VAL A 99 -4.96 8.72 -0.42
C VAL A 99 -4.06 8.24 -1.55
N LEU A 100 -2.83 8.75 -1.62
CA LEU A 100 -1.83 8.31 -2.61
C LEU A 100 -1.47 6.83 -2.39
N GLY A 101 -1.24 6.43 -1.15
CA GLY A 101 -0.98 5.06 -0.76
C GLY A 101 -2.12 4.12 -1.18
N ALA A 102 -3.36 4.44 -0.82
CA ALA A 102 -4.54 3.69 -1.23
C ALA A 102 -4.63 3.58 -2.77
N GLY A 103 -4.35 4.66 -3.49
CA GLY A 103 -4.29 4.69 -4.95
C GLY A 103 -3.25 3.72 -5.53
N ILE A 104 -2.06 3.63 -4.93
CA ILE A 104 -1.04 2.63 -5.29
C ILE A 104 -1.57 1.22 -5.05
N GLY A 105 -2.25 0.99 -3.93
CA GLY A 105 -2.89 -0.30 -3.62
C GLY A 105 -3.92 -0.72 -4.68
N VAL A 106 -4.73 0.23 -5.15
CA VAL A 106 -5.69 0.01 -6.26
C VAL A 106 -4.97 -0.26 -7.57
N ALA A 107 -3.93 0.51 -7.90
CA ALA A 107 -3.15 0.33 -9.13
C ALA A 107 -2.47 -1.05 -9.18
N LEU A 108 -1.89 -1.49 -8.07
CA LEU A 108 -1.27 -2.83 -7.95
C LEU A 108 -2.30 -3.94 -8.05
N TRP A 109 -3.50 -3.73 -7.52
CA TRP A 109 -4.59 -4.67 -7.68
C TRP A 109 -5.06 -4.76 -9.14
N TRP A 110 -5.20 -3.61 -9.82
CA TRP A 110 -5.58 -3.57 -11.23
C TRP A 110 -4.57 -4.32 -12.09
N TRP A 111 -3.27 -4.05 -11.90
CA TRP A 111 -2.22 -4.70 -12.67
C TRP A 111 -2.19 -6.22 -12.47
N ARG A 112 -2.54 -6.70 -11.27
CA ARG A 112 -2.59 -8.14 -10.97
C ARG A 112 -3.92 -8.82 -11.31
N ARG A 113 -4.85 -8.14 -11.97
CA ARG A 113 -6.04 -8.82 -12.49
C ARG A 113 -5.62 -9.76 -13.62
N PRO A 114 -5.95 -11.05 -13.56
CA PRO A 114 -5.76 -11.92 -14.71
C PRO A 114 -6.56 -11.33 -15.87
N ALA A 115 -5.93 -11.23 -17.05
CA ALA A 115 -6.68 -10.92 -18.27
C ALA A 115 -7.86 -11.89 -18.34
N PRO A 116 -9.08 -11.42 -18.70
CA PRO A 116 -10.13 -12.35 -19.03
C PRO A 116 -9.55 -13.23 -20.12
N VAL A 117 -9.42 -14.52 -19.84
CA VAL A 117 -9.16 -15.53 -20.87
C VAL A 117 -10.28 -15.28 -21.86
N GLU A 118 -9.95 -14.77 -23.05
CA GLU A 118 -10.88 -14.78 -24.16
C GLU A 118 -11.36 -16.22 -24.21
N ASP A 119 -12.67 -16.42 -23.98
CA ASP A 119 -13.32 -17.70 -24.18
C ASP A 119 -12.93 -18.11 -25.60
N THR A 120 -11.90 -18.95 -25.70
CA THR A 120 -11.50 -19.53 -26.96
C THR A 120 -12.76 -20.28 -27.37
N PRO A 121 -13.45 -19.88 -28.45
CA PRO A 121 -14.74 -20.44 -28.78
C PRO A 121 -14.51 -21.94 -28.81
N ALA A 122 -15.20 -22.66 -27.91
CA ALA A 122 -15.00 -24.08 -27.67
C ALA A 122 -14.78 -24.72 -29.03
N ARG A 123 -13.52 -25.13 -29.30
CA ARG A 123 -13.14 -25.73 -30.57
C ARG A 123 -14.20 -26.79 -30.77
N ARG A 124 -15.08 -26.58 -31.77
CA ARG A 124 -16.13 -27.52 -32.17
C ARG A 124 -15.54 -28.88 -31.91
N GLN A 125 -16.14 -29.64 -30.99
CA GLN A 125 -15.87 -31.06 -30.91
C GLN A 125 -16.02 -31.53 -32.34
N VAL A 126 -14.88 -31.77 -32.99
CA VAL A 126 -14.83 -32.46 -34.27
C VAL A 126 -15.35 -33.82 -33.85
N GLU A 127 -16.63 -33.99 -34.15
CA GLU A 127 -17.35 -35.25 -34.25
C GLU A 127 -16.35 -36.40 -34.26
N ASP A 128 -16.23 -37.04 -33.10
CA ASP A 128 -15.43 -38.26 -32.96
C ASP A 128 -15.91 -39.19 -34.09
N PRO A 129 -15.04 -39.70 -34.98
CA PRO A 129 -15.48 -40.57 -36.05
C PRO A 129 -16.13 -41.78 -35.38
N GLN A 130 -17.45 -41.86 -35.53
CA GLN A 130 -18.30 -42.90 -34.97
C GLN A 130 -17.63 -44.26 -35.19
N PRO A 131 -17.30 -45.03 -34.13
CA PRO A 131 -16.61 -46.29 -34.30
C PRO A 131 -17.55 -47.19 -35.10
N THR A 132 -17.13 -47.51 -36.33
CA THR A 132 -17.81 -48.44 -37.21
C THR A 132 -18.07 -49.74 -36.45
N ARG A 133 -19.32 -49.91 -36.03
CA ARG A 133 -19.80 -51.08 -35.30
C ARG A 133 -19.64 -52.29 -36.21
N ARG A 134 -18.54 -53.02 -36.03
CA ARG A 134 -18.28 -54.31 -36.66
C ARG A 134 -19.44 -55.25 -36.34
N ARG A 135 -20.31 -55.49 -37.33
CA ARG A 135 -21.36 -56.51 -37.25
C ARG A 135 -20.72 -57.85 -37.53
N GLU A 136 -20.70 -58.74 -36.54
CA GLU A 136 -20.35 -60.13 -36.79
C GLU A 136 -21.57 -60.87 -37.39
N PRO A 137 -21.35 -61.76 -38.38
CA PRO A 137 -22.43 -62.52 -38.98
C PRO A 137 -22.88 -63.63 -38.03
N VAL A 138 -24.16 -63.62 -37.67
CA VAL A 138 -24.81 -64.73 -36.97
C VAL A 138 -25.10 -65.81 -38.02
N ILE A 139 -24.31 -66.87 -38.01
CA ILE A 139 -24.61 -68.09 -38.79
C ILE A 139 -25.76 -68.79 -38.06
N ARG A 140 -26.85 -69.05 -38.80
CA ARG A 140 -28.04 -69.76 -38.34
C ARG A 140 -27.95 -71.24 -38.65
#